data_AF-A0AAE3A0N3-F1
#
_entry.id   AF-A0AAE3A0N3-F1
#
_cell.length_a   1.000
_cell.length_b   1.000
_cell.length_c   1.000
_cell.angle_alpha   90.00
_cell.angle_beta   90.00
_cell.angle_gamma   90.00
#
_symmetry.space_group_name_H-M   'P 1'
#
loop_
_entity.id
_entity.type
_entity.pdbx_description
1 polymer ?
#
loop_
_entity_poly.entity_id
_entity_poly.type
_entity_poly.pdbx_seq_one_letter_code
_entity_poly.pdbx_strand_id
1 'polypeptide(L)'
;MDNLGKYVYAEQKRQEGTGYMKQQTVYLKCDRSAEVQAQDVFLKDVAEIRCQDPVLQAKLKAIKIYHFPKDGEKRCVISCLKLVSLMEEICPEIDVQVVGETDVLVEWICVNRHKGWQQWIKAAFVCLISFFGTAYTIMAYHNDVGINEVFTEVYRMAMGAEPGGLNTLEVFYSLGLAAGIIVFFNHVGGRRLTKDPTPVEVSIKNYETDVDKTLIEQAGREGKELES
;
A
#
# COMPACT_ATOMS: atom_id res chain seq x y z
N MET A 1 -74.42 -14.00 -3.98
CA MET A 1 -73.29 -13.54 -4.81
C MET A 1 -72.70 -12.27 -4.23
N ASP A 2 -71.49 -12.31 -3.68
CA ASP A 2 -71.25 -12.64 -2.27
C ASP A 2 -70.41 -11.49 -1.69
N ASN A 3 -70.84 -10.92 -0.58
CA ASN A 3 -70.08 -9.88 0.14
C ASN A 3 -68.66 -10.37 0.50
N LEU A 4 -68.45 -11.70 0.60
CA LEU A 4 -67.15 -12.34 0.77
C LEU A 4 -66.12 -11.93 -0.30
N GLY A 5 -66.53 -11.77 -1.56
CA GLY A 5 -65.62 -11.41 -2.64
C GLY A 5 -64.99 -10.03 -2.45
N LYS A 6 -65.72 -9.07 -1.86
CA LYS A 6 -65.17 -7.73 -1.58
C LYS A 6 -64.22 -7.72 -0.38
N TYR A 7 -64.47 -8.54 0.63
CA TYR A 7 -63.56 -8.66 1.77
C TYR A 7 -62.26 -9.38 1.39
N VAL A 8 -62.32 -10.43 0.57
CA VAL A 8 -61.12 -11.13 0.08
C VAL A 8 -60.26 -10.24 -0.82
N TYR A 9 -60.88 -9.45 -1.71
CA TYR A 9 -60.14 -8.45 -2.52
C TYR A 9 -59.56 -7.30 -1.69
N ALA A 10 -60.20 -6.89 -0.59
CA ALA A 10 -59.71 -5.85 0.30
C ALA A 10 -58.58 -6.34 1.23
N GLU A 11 -58.59 -7.61 1.62
CA GLU A 11 -57.50 -8.23 2.39
C GLU A 11 -56.28 -8.55 1.52
N GLN A 12 -56.45 -8.99 0.27
CA GLN A 12 -55.33 -9.17 -0.66
C GLN A 12 -54.62 -7.84 -0.98
N LYS A 13 -55.35 -6.74 -1.19
CA LYS A 13 -54.73 -5.40 -1.35
C LYS A 13 -54.11 -4.82 -0.08
N ARG A 14 -54.48 -5.32 1.11
CA ARG A 14 -53.88 -4.89 2.37
C ARG A 14 -52.57 -5.64 2.68
N GLN A 15 -52.39 -6.84 2.15
CA GLN A 15 -51.13 -7.59 2.22
C GLN A 15 -50.10 -7.18 1.14
N GLU A 16 -50.54 -6.68 -0.01
CA GLU A 16 -49.66 -6.10 -1.04
C GLU A 16 -49.07 -4.72 -0.67
N GLY A 17 -49.53 -4.12 0.43
CA GLY A 17 -49.09 -2.81 0.93
C GLY A 17 -48.04 -2.87 2.05
N THR A 18 -47.60 -4.06 2.47
CA THR A 18 -46.42 -4.18 3.35
C THR A 18 -45.20 -4.13 2.44
N GLY A 19 -44.82 -2.92 2.03
CA GLY A 19 -43.59 -2.70 1.28
C GLY A 19 -42.46 -3.40 1.99
N TYR A 20 -41.88 -4.42 1.35
CA TYR A 20 -40.51 -4.82 1.65
C TYR A 20 -39.70 -3.53 1.57
N MET A 21 -39.34 -2.96 2.73
CA MET A 21 -38.30 -1.94 2.78
C MET A 21 -37.12 -2.57 2.08
N LYS A 22 -36.77 -2.06 0.89
CA LYS A 22 -35.66 -2.58 0.11
C LYS A 22 -34.41 -2.35 0.94
N GLN A 23 -34.01 -3.38 1.69
CA GLN A 23 -32.79 -3.36 2.47
C GLN A 23 -31.66 -3.15 1.46
N GLN A 24 -31.03 -1.98 1.55
CA GLN A 24 -30.03 -1.60 0.56
C GLN A 24 -28.71 -2.24 0.94
N THR A 25 -28.26 -3.20 0.13
CA THR A 25 -26.95 -3.82 0.33
C THR A 25 -25.85 -2.81 0.02
N VAL A 26 -24.94 -2.63 0.98
CA VAL A 26 -23.76 -1.78 0.88
C VAL A 26 -22.53 -2.67 0.99
N TYR A 27 -21.69 -2.63 -0.03
CA TYR A 27 -20.38 -3.27 0.03
C TYR A 27 -19.37 -2.28 0.59
N LEU A 28 -18.73 -2.66 1.69
CA LEU A 28 -17.68 -1.91 2.34
C LEU A 28 -16.36 -2.63 2.11
N LYS A 29 -15.50 -2.07 1.26
CA LYS A 29 -14.15 -2.60 1.06
C LYS A 29 -13.18 -1.86 1.98
N CYS A 30 -12.80 -2.47 3.10
CA CYS A 30 -11.81 -1.90 4.01
C CYS A 30 -10.40 -2.01 3.41
N ASP A 31 -9.63 -0.91 3.46
CA ASP A 31 -8.21 -0.93 3.11
C ASP A 31 -7.39 -1.44 4.31
N ARG A 32 -6.21 -2.03 4.07
CA ARG A 32 -5.33 -2.50 5.16
C ARG A 32 -4.77 -1.35 5.98
N SER A 33 -4.33 -0.31 5.28
CA SER A 33 -3.75 0.90 5.87
C SER A 33 -4.15 2.13 5.07
N ALA A 34 -4.38 3.24 5.79
CA ALA A 34 -4.80 4.51 5.23
C ALA A 34 -4.00 5.67 5.84
N GLU A 35 -3.37 6.46 4.98
CA GLU A 35 -2.63 7.67 5.38
C GLU A 35 -3.50 8.91 5.21
N VAL A 36 -3.78 9.60 6.33
CA VAL A 36 -4.61 10.81 6.33
C VAL A 36 -3.79 12.05 6.68
N GLN A 37 -3.99 13.13 5.92
CA GLN A 37 -3.34 14.41 6.19
C GLN A 37 -4.18 15.31 7.09
N ALA A 38 -5.51 15.17 7.01
CA ALA A 38 -6.45 15.87 7.85
C ALA A 38 -6.58 15.19 9.22
N GLN A 39 -6.95 15.97 10.24
CA GLN A 39 -7.22 15.42 11.58
C GLN A 39 -8.54 14.66 11.65
N ASP A 40 -9.50 15.04 10.80
CA ASP A 40 -10.78 14.38 10.69
C ASP A 40 -10.69 13.25 9.67
N VAL A 41 -10.98 12.04 10.13
CA VAL A 41 -10.99 10.82 9.32
C VAL A 41 -12.43 10.51 8.93
N PHE A 42 -12.70 10.41 7.63
CA PHE A 42 -14.01 10.04 7.10
C PHE A 42 -13.99 8.61 6.57
N LEU A 43 -15.17 8.01 6.45
CA LEU A 43 -15.32 6.64 5.96
C LEU A 43 -14.74 6.41 4.56
N LYS A 44 -14.82 7.43 3.71
CA LYS A 44 -14.19 7.41 2.38
C LYS A 44 -12.66 7.32 2.40
N ASP A 45 -12.02 7.68 3.52
CA ASP A 45 -10.55 7.74 3.63
C ASP A 45 -9.97 6.39 4.07
N VAL A 46 -10.80 5.51 4.65
CA VAL A 46 -10.38 4.20 5.19
C VAL A 46 -10.98 3.02 4.43
N ALA A 47 -12.04 3.25 3.65
CA ALA A 47 -12.73 2.19 2.95
C ALA A 47 -13.43 2.69 1.67
N GLU A 48 -13.48 1.80 0.67
CA GLU A 48 -14.24 2.02 -0.56
C GLU A 48 -15.67 1.51 -0.39
N ILE A 49 -16.64 2.41 -0.50
CA ILE A 49 -18.06 2.10 -0.33
C ILE A 49 -18.75 2.00 -1.68
N ARG A 50 -19.46 0.89 -1.92
CA ARG A 50 -20.31 0.71 -3.10
C ARG A 50 -21.75 0.37 -2.70
N CYS A 51 -22.69 1.18 -3.17
CA CYS A 51 -24.13 0.97 -2.97
C CYS A 51 -24.89 1.24 -4.28
N GLN A 52 -26.11 0.72 -4.40
CA GLN A 52 -26.99 0.97 -5.55
C GLN A 52 -27.46 2.44 -5.60
N ASP A 53 -27.72 3.06 -4.44
CA ASP A 53 -28.15 4.46 -4.35
C ASP A 53 -26.94 5.41 -4.22
N PRO A 54 -26.70 6.32 -5.18
CA PRO A 54 -25.62 7.30 -5.12
C PRO A 54 -25.77 8.28 -3.95
N VAL A 55 -26.98 8.61 -3.52
CA VAL A 55 -27.24 9.56 -2.44
C VAL A 55 -26.83 8.94 -1.10
N LEU A 56 -27.25 7.69 -0.87
CA LEU A 56 -26.81 6.92 0.29
C LEU A 56 -25.30 6.73 0.30
N GLN A 57 -24.69 6.39 -0.85
CA GLN A 57 -23.24 6.25 -0.96
C GLN A 57 -22.51 7.55 -0.59
N ALA A 58 -22.98 8.71 -1.04
CA ALA A 58 -22.39 10.00 -0.69
C ALA A 58 -22.54 10.32 0.80
N LYS A 59 -23.71 10.00 1.39
CA LYS A 59 -23.96 10.17 2.82
C LYS A 59 -23.02 9.31 3.66
N LEU A 60 -22.88 8.03 3.33
CA LEU A 60 -21.99 7.10 4.03
C LEU A 60 -20.52 7.54 3.94
N LYS A 61 -20.08 7.99 2.76
CA LYS A 61 -18.71 8.52 2.56
C LYS A 61 -18.37 9.72 3.43
N ALA A 62 -19.37 10.51 3.85
CA ALA A 62 -19.20 11.70 4.67
C ALA A 62 -19.26 11.41 6.18
N ILE A 63 -19.47 10.16 6.60
CA ILE A 63 -19.47 9.77 8.01
C ILE A 63 -18.07 10.00 8.58
N LYS A 64 -17.99 10.78 9.65
CA LYS A 64 -16.76 10.99 10.42
C LYS A 64 -16.57 9.83 11.38
N ILE A 65 -15.43 9.16 11.28
CA ILE A 65 -15.12 7.97 12.09
C ILE A 65 -14.30 8.35 13.32
N TYR A 66 -13.28 9.19 13.11
CA TYR A 66 -12.30 9.48 14.14
C TYR A 66 -11.74 10.89 13.97
N HIS A 67 -11.25 11.46 15.08
CA HIS A 67 -10.54 12.73 15.10
C HIS A 67 -9.21 12.56 15.83
N PHE A 68 -8.10 12.82 15.14
CA PHE A 68 -6.78 12.77 15.74
C PHE A 68 -6.51 14.00 16.61
N PRO A 69 -6.23 13.84 17.92
CA PRO A 69 -5.81 14.94 18.76
C PRO A 69 -4.44 15.47 18.30
N LYS A 70 -4.25 16.80 18.39
CA LYS A 70 -2.99 17.47 17.98
C LYS A 70 -1.75 16.96 18.70
N ASP A 71 -1.91 16.47 19.93
CA ASP A 71 -0.82 16.14 20.86
C ASP A 71 -0.94 14.70 21.38
N GLY A 72 -1.36 13.77 20.52
CA GLY A 72 -1.55 12.36 20.87
C GLY A 72 -0.94 11.39 19.85
N GLU A 73 -1.29 10.12 19.99
CA GLU A 73 -0.86 9.08 19.06
C GLU A 73 -1.33 9.41 17.64
N LYS A 74 -0.41 9.34 16.69
CA LYS A 74 -0.66 9.63 15.27
C LYS A 74 -1.12 8.40 14.50
N ARG A 75 -1.34 7.28 15.18
CA ARG A 75 -1.74 6.00 14.59
C ARG A 75 -2.88 5.44 15.42
N CYS A 76 -3.90 4.92 14.77
CA CYS A 76 -4.94 4.14 15.43
C CYS A 76 -5.36 2.98 14.53
N VAL A 77 -5.81 1.90 15.15
CA VAL A 77 -6.42 0.77 14.44
C VAL A 77 -7.93 0.84 14.64
N ILE A 78 -8.67 0.81 13.55
CA ILE A 78 -10.12 0.90 13.53
C ILE A 78 -10.67 -0.42 13.02
N SER A 79 -11.47 -1.11 13.84
CA SER A 79 -12.11 -2.33 13.40
C SER A 79 -13.23 -2.05 12.39
N CYS A 80 -13.36 -2.88 11.36
CA CYS A 80 -14.43 -2.75 10.38
C CYS A 80 -15.81 -2.95 11.04
N LEU A 81 -15.92 -3.70 12.15
CA LEU A 81 -17.17 -3.82 12.89
C LEU A 81 -17.64 -2.46 13.43
N LYS A 82 -16.73 -1.65 13.96
CA LYS A 82 -17.04 -0.27 14.39
C LYS A 82 -17.52 0.58 13.22
N LEU A 83 -16.92 0.43 12.03
CA LEU A 83 -17.37 1.11 10.82
C LEU A 83 -18.80 0.70 10.45
N VAL A 84 -19.11 -0.60 10.49
CA VAL A 84 -20.46 -1.12 10.23
C VAL A 84 -21.46 -0.55 11.24
N SER A 85 -21.16 -0.59 12.54
CA SER A 85 -22.04 -0.04 13.58
C SER A 85 -22.33 1.45 13.34
N LEU A 86 -21.32 2.27 13.01
CA LEU A 86 -21.52 3.69 12.71
C LEU A 86 -22.39 3.92 11.46
N MET A 87 -22.30 3.04 10.45
CA MET A 87 -23.13 3.12 9.26
C MET A 87 -24.59 2.76 9.56
N GLU A 88 -24.81 1.70 10.34
CA GLU A 88 -26.13 1.23 10.76
C GLU A 88 -26.84 2.23 11.68
N GLU A 89 -26.11 2.89 12.59
CA GLU A 89 -26.63 3.96 13.46
C GLU A 89 -27.19 5.14 12.65
N ILE A 90 -26.52 5.51 11.55
CA ILE A 90 -26.90 6.68 10.73
C ILE A 90 -27.95 6.30 9.68
N CYS A 91 -27.94 5.05 9.20
CA CYS A 91 -28.85 4.53 8.19
C CYS A 91 -29.30 3.10 8.56
N PRO A 92 -30.39 2.92 9.32
CA PRO A 92 -30.83 1.59 9.79
C PRO A 92 -31.42 0.68 8.68
N GLU A 93 -31.60 1.19 7.47
CA GLU A 93 -32.19 0.47 6.32
C GLU A 93 -31.15 -0.22 5.43
N ILE A 94 -29.88 -0.26 5.85
CA ILE A 94 -28.77 -0.82 5.08
C ILE A 94 -28.41 -2.22 5.56
N ASP A 95 -27.87 -3.03 4.65
CA ASP A 95 -27.20 -4.30 4.96
C ASP A 95 -25.74 -4.17 4.53
N VAL A 96 -24.79 -4.17 5.48
CA VAL A 96 -23.38 -3.93 5.17
C VAL A 96 -22.64 -5.25 5.02
N GLN A 97 -22.05 -5.46 3.85
CA GLN A 97 -21.17 -6.58 3.55
C GLN A 97 -19.73 -6.10 3.52
N VAL A 98 -18.94 -6.53 4.50
CA VAL A 98 -17.52 -6.23 4.57
C VAL A 98 -16.77 -7.12 3.59
N VAL A 99 -15.93 -6.48 2.77
CA VAL A 99 -15.06 -7.10 1.78
C VAL A 99 -13.64 -6.59 2.06
N GLY A 100 -12.63 -7.46 1.99
CA GLY A 100 -11.24 -7.04 2.24
C GLY A 100 -10.80 -7.33 3.68
N GLU A 101 -10.07 -6.41 4.29
CA GLU A 101 -9.46 -6.59 5.61
C GLU A 101 -10.48 -6.36 6.74
N THR A 102 -10.24 -6.96 7.91
CA THR A 102 -11.13 -6.84 9.08
C THR A 102 -10.88 -5.58 9.90
N ASP A 103 -9.66 -5.05 9.83
CA ASP A 103 -9.20 -3.92 10.63
C ASP A 103 -8.33 -3.01 9.76
N VAL A 104 -8.44 -1.70 9.99
CA VAL A 104 -7.76 -0.67 9.20
C VAL A 104 -6.78 0.09 10.07
N LEU A 105 -5.50 0.10 9.69
CA LEU A 105 -4.48 0.94 10.32
C LEU A 105 -4.54 2.36 9.72
N VAL A 106 -4.95 3.35 10.52
CA VAL A 106 -5.01 4.75 10.09
C VAL A 106 -3.85 5.52 10.69
N GLU A 107 -3.04 6.14 9.83
CA GLU A 107 -1.93 6.99 10.24
C GLU A 107 -2.16 8.46 9.84
N TRP A 108 -2.12 9.35 10.83
CA TRP A 108 -2.14 10.79 10.63
C TRP A 108 -0.75 11.32 10.30
N ILE A 109 -0.52 11.56 9.00
CA ILE A 109 0.75 12.07 8.50
C ILE A 109 0.64 13.56 8.19
N CYS A 110 1.21 14.38 9.08
CA CYS A 110 1.39 15.80 8.84
C CYS A 110 2.75 16.04 8.16
N VAL A 111 2.84 15.80 6.85
CA VAL A 111 4.05 16.12 6.09
C VAL A 111 4.12 17.63 5.88
N ASN A 112 4.90 18.30 6.71
CA ASN A 112 5.44 19.60 6.33
C ASN A 112 6.37 19.37 5.14
N ARG A 113 5.84 19.54 3.91
CA ARG A 113 6.61 19.42 2.67
C ARG A 113 7.53 20.64 2.55
N HIS A 114 8.57 20.67 3.38
CA HIS A 114 9.64 21.65 3.33
C HIS A 114 10.39 21.45 2.00
N LYS A 115 9.93 22.13 0.96
CA LYS A 115 10.64 22.28 -0.32
C LYS A 115 11.84 23.23 -0.14
N GLY A 116 12.73 22.90 0.79
CA GLY A 116 13.91 23.70 1.11
C GLY A 116 15.14 23.20 0.38
N TRP A 117 16.07 24.11 0.08
CA TRP A 117 17.43 23.80 -0.38
C TRP A 117 18.12 22.78 0.56
N GLN A 118 17.82 22.81 1.85
CA GLN A 118 18.38 21.86 2.83
C GLN A 118 18.06 20.39 2.49
N GLN A 119 16.90 20.10 1.89
CA GLN A 119 16.56 18.73 1.50
C GLN A 119 17.43 18.25 0.33
N TRP A 120 17.76 19.15 -0.60
CA TRP A 120 18.71 18.87 -1.68
C TRP A 120 20.14 18.65 -1.17
N ILE A 121 20.59 19.43 -0.18
CA ILE A 121 21.90 19.20 0.46
C ILE A 121 21.92 17.84 1.15
N LYS A 122 20.88 17.49 1.92
CA LYS A 122 20.78 16.17 2.57
C LYS A 122 20.77 15.04 1.54
N ALA A 123 20.01 15.18 0.46
CA ALA A 123 19.99 14.21 -0.63
C ALA A 123 21.39 14.06 -1.27
N ALA A 124 22.06 15.17 -1.59
CA ALA A 124 23.41 15.15 -2.15
C ALA A 124 24.42 14.48 -1.20
N PHE A 125 24.32 14.74 0.10
CA PHE A 125 25.18 14.11 1.11
C PHE A 125 24.96 12.59 1.19
N VAL A 126 23.70 12.14 1.21
CA VAL A 126 23.37 10.71 1.18
C VAL A 126 23.85 10.05 -0.11
N CYS A 127 23.66 10.70 -1.26
CA CYS A 127 24.19 10.22 -2.54
C CYS A 127 25.72 10.10 -2.52
N LEU A 128 26.43 11.06 -1.91
CA LEU A 128 27.89 11.05 -1.84
C LEU A 128 28.42 9.91 -0.97
N ILE A 129 27.84 9.72 0.22
CA ILE A 129 28.19 8.59 1.09
C ILE A 129 27.87 7.27 0.40
N SER A 130 26.71 7.15 -0.24
CA SER A 130 26.35 5.93 -0.97
C SER A 130 27.30 5.65 -2.12
N PHE A 131 27.68 6.69 -2.89
CA PHE A 131 28.61 6.54 -4.01
C PHE A 131 29.98 6.07 -3.55
N PHE A 132 30.59 6.77 -2.59
CA PHE A 132 31.92 6.39 -2.09
C PHE A 132 31.89 5.08 -1.31
N GLY A 133 30.82 4.81 -0.55
CA GLY A 133 30.63 3.56 0.17
C GLY A 133 30.56 2.37 -0.78
N THR A 134 29.68 2.44 -1.80
CA THR A 134 29.56 1.37 -2.80
C THR A 134 30.84 1.22 -3.63
N ALA A 135 31.47 2.33 -4.05
CA ALA A 135 32.74 2.28 -4.78
C ALA A 135 33.86 1.64 -3.94
N TYR A 136 33.97 1.98 -2.66
CA TYR A 136 34.92 1.39 -1.74
C TYR A 136 34.66 -0.11 -1.53
N THR A 137 33.41 -0.51 -1.31
CA THR A 137 33.05 -1.94 -1.16
C THR A 137 33.40 -2.73 -2.41
N ILE A 138 33.12 -2.20 -3.61
CA ILE A 138 33.48 -2.86 -4.88
C ILE A 138 35.01 -2.96 -5.02
N MET A 139 35.75 -1.87 -4.75
CA MET A 139 37.21 -1.84 -4.84
C MET A 139 37.86 -2.81 -3.85
N ALA A 140 37.38 -2.84 -2.60
CA ALA A 140 37.83 -3.76 -1.58
C ALA A 140 37.56 -5.21 -2.01
N TYR A 141 36.37 -5.50 -2.55
CA TYR A 141 36.04 -6.83 -3.06
C TYR A 141 36.92 -7.24 -4.26
N HIS A 142 37.16 -6.35 -5.22
CA HIS A 142 38.06 -6.60 -6.34
C HIS A 142 39.49 -6.88 -5.89
N ASN A 143 39.94 -6.17 -4.86
CA ASN A 143 41.26 -6.35 -4.28
C ASN A 143 41.35 -7.66 -3.47
N ASP A 144 40.35 -7.97 -2.65
CA ASP A 144 40.29 -9.17 -1.80
C ASP A 144 40.18 -10.46 -2.62
N VAL A 145 39.39 -10.44 -3.70
CA VAL A 145 39.29 -11.56 -4.66
C VAL A 145 40.48 -11.64 -5.61
N GLY A 146 41.33 -10.61 -5.67
CA GLY A 146 42.45 -10.56 -6.60
C GLY A 146 41.98 -10.60 -8.06
N ILE A 147 40.97 -9.79 -8.42
CA ILE A 147 40.27 -9.90 -9.71
C ILE A 147 41.22 -9.81 -10.92
N ASN A 148 42.29 -9.01 -10.80
CA ASN A 148 43.32 -8.87 -11.84
C ASN A 148 44.11 -10.17 -12.07
N GLU A 149 44.41 -10.90 -11.00
CA GLU A 149 45.14 -12.18 -11.07
C GLU A 149 44.24 -13.25 -11.69
N VAL A 150 42.99 -13.33 -11.24
CA VAL A 150 41.99 -14.26 -11.78
C VAL A 150 41.75 -13.99 -13.27
N PHE A 151 41.56 -12.73 -13.66
CA PHE A 151 41.34 -12.38 -15.06
C PHE A 151 42.55 -12.67 -15.94
N THR A 152 43.76 -12.45 -15.44
CA THR A 152 45.00 -12.78 -16.16
C THR A 152 45.14 -14.28 -16.38
N GLU A 153 44.86 -15.10 -15.36
CA GLU A 153 44.94 -16.56 -15.47
C GLU A 153 43.85 -17.13 -16.39
N VAL A 154 42.61 -16.62 -16.29
CA VAL A 154 41.52 -17.00 -17.19
C VAL A 154 41.84 -16.61 -18.64
N TYR A 155 42.40 -15.41 -18.87
CA TYR A 155 42.82 -14.99 -20.20
C TYR A 155 43.91 -15.90 -20.76
N ARG A 156 44.92 -16.23 -19.95
CA ARG A 156 46.01 -17.13 -20.33
C ARG A 156 45.49 -18.52 -20.67
N MET A 157 44.57 -19.05 -19.88
CA MET A 157 43.95 -20.35 -20.10
C MET A 157 43.15 -20.39 -21.41
N ALA A 158 42.43 -19.31 -21.73
CA ALA A 158 41.59 -19.24 -22.92
C ALA A 158 42.35 -18.91 -24.21
N MET A 159 43.32 -17.99 -24.15
CA MET A 159 44.01 -17.43 -25.32
C MET A 159 45.45 -17.95 -25.49
N GLY A 160 45.99 -18.66 -24.49
CA GLY A 160 47.34 -19.24 -24.54
C GLY A 160 48.49 -18.24 -24.49
N ALA A 161 48.22 -16.95 -24.28
CA ALA A 161 49.19 -15.86 -24.26
C ALA A 161 48.90 -14.89 -23.10
N GLU A 162 49.93 -14.16 -22.64
CA GLU A 162 49.75 -13.13 -21.61
C GLU A 162 49.03 -11.90 -22.18
N PRO A 163 48.12 -11.28 -21.41
CA PRO A 163 47.36 -10.13 -21.88
C PRO A 163 48.25 -8.91 -22.09
N GLY A 164 48.31 -8.41 -23.33
CA GLY A 164 49.04 -7.19 -23.69
C GLY A 164 48.14 -5.95 -23.62
N GLY A 165 48.09 -5.27 -22.47
CA GLY A 165 47.36 -4.00 -22.29
C GLY A 165 45.95 -4.16 -21.73
N LEU A 166 45.04 -3.20 -22.02
CA LEU A 166 43.65 -3.20 -21.51
C LEU A 166 42.99 -4.57 -21.67
N ASN A 167 42.70 -5.20 -20.53
CA ASN A 167 42.24 -6.58 -20.47
C ASN A 167 40.83 -6.67 -21.09
N THR A 168 40.67 -7.42 -22.18
CA THR A 168 39.38 -7.56 -22.87
C THR A 168 38.29 -8.10 -21.92
N LEU A 169 38.67 -8.94 -20.95
CA LEU A 169 37.81 -9.42 -19.87
C LEU A 169 37.27 -8.30 -18.97
N GLU A 170 38.06 -7.27 -18.66
CA GLU A 170 37.60 -6.13 -17.84
C GLU A 170 36.52 -5.31 -18.55
N VAL A 171 36.61 -5.21 -19.88
CA VAL A 171 35.61 -4.53 -20.71
C VAL A 171 34.28 -5.29 -20.70
N PHE A 172 34.31 -6.62 -20.91
CA PHE A 172 33.11 -7.44 -20.84
C PHE A 172 32.53 -7.52 -19.42
N TYR A 173 33.38 -7.57 -18.40
CA TYR A 173 32.97 -7.50 -16.99
C TYR A 173 32.21 -6.20 -16.70
N SER A 174 32.75 -5.06 -17.13
CA SER A 174 32.11 -3.75 -16.94
C SER A 174 30.78 -3.64 -17.71
N LEU A 175 30.72 -4.14 -18.95
CA LEU A 175 29.48 -4.20 -19.74
C LEU A 175 28.44 -5.13 -19.12
N GLY A 176 28.86 -6.30 -18.62
CA GLY A 176 27.99 -7.27 -17.96
C GLY A 176 27.42 -6.74 -16.66
N LEU A 177 28.23 -6.06 -15.84
CA LEU A 177 27.75 -5.38 -14.64
C LEU A 177 26.75 -4.27 -14.98
N ALA A 178 27.07 -3.43 -15.97
CA ALA A 178 26.16 -2.36 -16.39
C ALA A 178 24.82 -2.92 -16.90
N ALA A 179 24.85 -3.97 -17.73
CA ALA A 179 23.66 -4.66 -18.22
C ALA A 179 22.88 -5.32 -17.08
N GLY A 180 23.55 -5.96 -16.13
CA GLY A 180 22.93 -6.59 -14.97
C GLY A 180 22.19 -5.59 -14.07
N ILE A 181 22.80 -4.43 -13.78
CA ILE A 181 22.17 -3.34 -13.02
C ILE A 181 20.94 -2.81 -13.76
N ILE A 182 21.03 -2.61 -15.07
CA ILE A 182 19.93 -2.17 -15.92
C ILE A 182 18.74 -3.14 -15.85
N VAL A 183 19.00 -4.44 -15.96
CA VAL A 183 17.95 -5.48 -15.88
C VAL A 183 17.34 -5.53 -14.48
N PHE A 184 18.18 -5.50 -13.43
CA PHE A 184 17.74 -5.58 -12.04
C PHE A 184 16.81 -4.42 -11.64
N PHE A 185 17.16 -3.19 -12.02
CA PHE A 185 16.34 -2.02 -11.72
C PHE A 185 15.21 -1.79 -12.74
N ASN A 186 15.10 -2.60 -13.80
CA ASN A 186 14.05 -2.52 -14.83
C ASN A 186 13.81 -1.07 -15.35
N HIS A 187 14.82 -0.22 -15.28
CA HIS A 187 14.71 1.21 -15.54
C HIS A 187 15.91 1.68 -16.37
N VAL A 188 15.66 2.17 -17.58
CA VAL A 188 16.68 2.69 -18.48
C VAL A 188 16.27 4.07 -18.96
N GLY A 189 17.07 5.09 -18.64
CA GLY A 189 16.95 6.43 -19.24
C GLY A 189 15.56 7.07 -19.10
N GLY A 190 14.85 6.84 -17.99
CA GLY A 190 13.53 7.41 -17.74
C GLY A 190 12.34 6.59 -18.26
N ARG A 191 12.56 5.40 -18.84
CA ARG A 191 11.49 4.47 -19.26
C ARG A 191 11.67 3.10 -18.59
N ARG A 192 10.54 2.53 -18.15
CA ARG A 192 10.47 1.15 -17.62
C ARG A 192 10.60 0.16 -18.78
N LEU A 193 11.43 -0.87 -18.63
CA LEU A 193 11.64 -1.89 -19.67
C LEU A 193 10.46 -2.89 -19.71
N THR A 194 9.93 -3.26 -18.54
CA THR A 194 8.66 -3.99 -18.38
C THR A 194 7.69 -3.30 -17.41
N LYS A 195 6.41 -3.66 -17.43
CA LYS A 195 5.36 -3.12 -16.54
C LYS A 195 5.38 -3.71 -15.14
N ASP A 196 6.08 -4.82 -14.94
CA ASP A 196 6.19 -5.52 -13.67
C ASP A 196 6.99 -4.70 -12.64
N PRO A 197 6.62 -4.78 -11.35
CA PRO A 197 7.34 -4.08 -10.28
C PRO A 197 8.78 -4.61 -10.19
N THR A 198 9.71 -3.72 -9.86
CA THR A 198 11.11 -4.12 -9.62
C THR A 198 11.21 -5.01 -8.38
N PRO A 199 12.23 -5.89 -8.30
CA PRO A 199 12.49 -6.68 -7.08
C PRO A 199 12.59 -5.81 -5.81
N VAL A 200 13.15 -4.61 -5.94
CA VAL A 200 13.25 -3.64 -4.85
C VAL A 200 11.86 -3.12 -4.45
N GLU A 201 11.03 -2.68 -5.41
CA GLU A 201 9.64 -2.26 -5.13
C GLU A 201 8.85 -3.37 -4.43
N VAL A 202 9.00 -4.63 -4.87
CA VAL A 202 8.35 -5.78 -4.21
C VAL A 202 8.85 -5.97 -2.77
N SER A 203 10.17 -5.87 -2.55
CA SER A 203 10.74 -6.03 -1.21
C SER A 203 10.27 -4.95 -0.23
N ILE A 204 10.18 -3.70 -0.70
CA ILE A 204 9.63 -2.59 0.09
C ILE A 204 8.15 -2.86 0.40
N LYS A 205 7.37 -3.31 -0.59
CA LYS A 205 5.95 -3.57 -0.37
C LYS A 205 5.68 -4.71 0.61
N ASN A 206 6.51 -5.75 0.56
CA ASN A 206 6.46 -6.85 1.53
C ASN A 206 6.82 -6.35 2.93
N TYR A 207 7.88 -5.54 3.05
CA TYR A 207 8.26 -4.94 4.33
C TYR A 207 7.15 -4.05 4.91
N GLU A 208 6.56 -3.16 4.11
CA GLU A 208 5.40 -2.34 4.53
C GLU A 208 4.25 -3.21 5.01
N THR A 209 3.92 -4.27 4.27
CA THR A 209 2.86 -5.22 4.61
C THR A 209 3.13 -5.90 5.95
N ASP A 210 4.36 -6.35 6.18
CA ASP A 210 4.75 -7.03 7.42
C ASP A 210 4.70 -6.07 8.62
N VAL A 211 5.09 -4.81 8.42
CA VAL A 211 4.97 -3.75 9.44
C VAL A 211 3.51 -3.50 9.79
N ASP A 212 2.65 -3.24 8.80
CA ASP A 212 1.23 -2.97 9.01
C ASP A 212 0.56 -4.13 9.75
N LYS A 213 0.83 -5.36 9.33
CA LYS A 213 0.30 -6.57 9.96
C LYS A 213 0.75 -6.68 11.43
N THR A 214 2.02 -6.44 11.70
CA THR A 214 2.56 -6.50 13.08
C THR A 214 1.92 -5.44 13.97
N LEU A 215 1.66 -4.24 13.43
CA LEU A 215 1.02 -3.16 14.18
C LEU A 215 -0.44 -3.47 14.51
N ILE A 216 -1.19 -4.04 13.57
CA ILE A 216 -2.57 -4.50 13.80
C ILE A 216 -2.57 -5.60 14.87
N GLU A 217 -1.75 -6.65 14.72
CA GLU A 217 -1.66 -7.73 15.71
C GLU A 217 -1.27 -7.23 17.11
N GLN A 218 -0.38 -6.23 17.20
CA GLN A 218 0.00 -5.63 18.47
C GLN A 218 -1.14 -4.80 19.07
N ALA A 219 -1.89 -4.04 18.27
CA ALA A 219 -3.02 -3.26 18.74
C ALA A 219 -4.12 -4.15 19.33
N GLY A 220 -4.45 -5.27 18.67
CA GLY A 220 -5.41 -6.25 19.19
C GLY A 220 -4.93 -6.92 20.48
N ARG A 221 -3.62 -7.20 20.61
CA ARG A 221 -3.05 -7.72 21.87
C ARG A 221 -3.05 -6.72 23.01
N GLU A 222 -2.86 -5.44 22.72
CA GLU A 222 -2.83 -4.36 23.72
C GLU A 222 -4.24 -3.81 24.04
N GLY A 223 -5.29 -4.26 23.34
CA GLY A 223 -6.65 -3.72 23.46
C GLY A 223 -6.74 -2.24 23.06
N LYS A 224 -5.82 -1.79 22.20
CA LYS A 224 -5.77 -0.42 21.66
C LYS A 224 -6.53 -0.29 20.34
N GLU A 225 -7.09 -1.38 19.85
CA GLU A 225 -8.05 -1.35 18.77
C GLU A 225 -9.27 -0.56 19.22
N LEU A 226 -9.72 0.35 18.36
CA LEU A 226 -10.96 1.06 18.58
C LEU A 226 -12.11 0.10 18.26
N GLU A 227 -12.38 -0.80 19.18
CA GLU A 227 -13.53 -1.68 19.21
C GLU A 227 -14.73 -0.95 19.84
N SER A 228 -15.94 -1.46 19.58
CA SER A 228 -17.18 -0.96 20.19
C SER A 228 -17.41 -1.56 21.57
#